data_AF-A0A958P008-F1
#
_entry.id   AF-A0A958P008-F1
#
_cell.length_a   1.000
_cell.length_b   1.000
_cell.length_c   1.000
_cell.angle_alpha   90.00
_cell.angle_beta   90.00
_cell.angle_gamma   90.00
#
_symmetry.space_group_name_H-M   'P 1'
#
loop_
_entity.id
_entity.type
_entity.pdbx_description
1 polymer ?
#
loop_
_entity_poly.entity_id
_entity_poly.type
_entity_poly.pdbx_seq_one_letter_code
_entity_poly.pdbx_strand_id
1 'polypeptide(L)'
;NLLTPLSLKVRLARIRYEDIKMTQQPALTRYAFFIEDGSDAAKRLDLKRDKQAGLDYTQFEKKSFAKTVLFAFMIGHGDWRIDEIGRPYNSKAYRGVNNELFLVLYDFDRTEIMGDGRSPFLGLRAGVPGYTRIPPGIPSEYFGISPDDLERLRIEEMKVKEKLFCLTDEEIRELIAHFVSFKGKALGLFANDPILKTKLKNHSLSVLTDFFTLLEHPKEELPFLKSTCASH
;
A
#
# COMPACT_ATOMS: atom_id res chain seq x y z
N ASN A 1 5.86 11.91 6.23
CA ASN A 1 4.66 12.05 5.38
C ASN A 1 4.98 12.93 4.17
N LEU A 2 5.83 12.44 3.25
CA LEU A 2 6.36 13.25 2.14
C LEU A 2 5.42 13.31 0.92
N LEU A 3 4.69 12.22 0.65
CA LEU A 3 3.82 12.08 -0.52
C LEU A 3 2.47 12.79 -0.36
N THR A 4 1.89 12.71 0.84
CA THR A 4 0.54 13.23 1.13
C THR A 4 0.34 13.44 2.63
N PRO A 5 -0.38 14.49 3.05
CA PRO A 5 -0.82 14.64 4.45
C PRO A 5 -1.81 13.55 4.87
N LEU A 6 -2.52 12.92 3.91
CA LEU A 6 -3.43 11.79 4.08
C LEU A 6 -2.64 10.50 4.40
N SER A 7 -2.04 10.47 5.57
CA SER A 7 -1.19 9.40 6.08
C SER A 7 -1.21 9.42 7.61
N LEU A 8 -0.87 8.31 8.25
CA LEU A 8 -0.67 8.30 9.71
C LEU A 8 0.68 8.90 10.07
N LYS A 9 0.76 9.65 11.17
CA LYS A 9 2.05 10.02 11.75
C LYS A 9 2.68 8.80 12.42
N VAL A 10 3.97 8.63 12.21
CA VAL A 10 4.77 7.54 12.80
C VAL A 10 5.98 8.12 13.50
N ARG A 11 6.33 7.58 14.66
CA ARG A 11 7.52 7.95 15.42
C ARG A 11 8.30 6.70 15.82
N LEU A 12 9.58 6.65 15.46
CA LEU A 12 10.51 5.65 15.97
C LEU A 12 10.75 5.88 17.48
N ALA A 13 10.70 4.80 18.25
CA ALA A 13 10.97 4.80 19.67
C ALA A 13 11.96 3.68 20.01
N ARG A 14 12.83 3.94 20.99
CA ARG A 14 13.67 2.92 21.62
C ARG A 14 13.02 2.54 22.93
N ILE A 15 12.36 1.38 22.97
CA ILE A 15 11.58 0.90 24.11
C ILE A 15 12.43 -0.05 24.94
N ARG A 16 12.43 0.16 26.25
CA ARG A 16 13.04 -0.72 27.24
C ARG A 16 11.93 -1.48 27.96
N TYR A 17 11.98 -2.80 27.88
CA TYR A 17 11.03 -3.71 28.52
C TYR A 17 11.67 -4.25 29.78
N GLU A 18 10.98 -4.07 30.91
CA GLU A 18 11.40 -4.54 32.22
C GLU A 18 10.28 -5.40 32.81
N ASP A 19 10.62 -6.59 33.29
CA ASP A 19 9.69 -7.41 34.04
C ASP A 19 9.71 -6.96 35.51
N ILE A 20 8.66 -6.26 35.93
CA ILE A 20 8.52 -5.77 37.30
C ILE A 20 8.33 -6.89 38.34
N LYS A 21 7.99 -8.11 37.90
CA LYS A 21 7.83 -9.29 38.76
C LYS A 21 9.07 -10.20 38.75
N MET A 22 9.86 -10.17 37.68
CA MET A 22 11.10 -10.93 37.55
C MET A 22 12.31 -10.00 37.50
N THR A 23 12.64 -9.40 38.64
CA THR A 23 13.72 -8.40 38.80
C THR A 23 15.12 -8.91 38.44
N GLN A 24 15.31 -10.23 38.30
CA GLN A 24 16.58 -10.85 37.88
C GLN A 24 16.74 -10.99 36.36
N GLN A 25 15.68 -10.78 35.57
CA GLN A 25 15.75 -10.82 34.11
C GLN A 25 16.36 -9.52 33.58
N PRO A 26 17.32 -9.57 32.64
CA PRO A 26 17.89 -8.37 32.04
C PRO A 26 16.83 -7.65 31.20
N ALA A 27 16.78 -6.32 31.34
CA ALA A 27 15.89 -5.49 30.55
C ALA A 27 16.20 -5.61 29.04
N LEU A 28 15.16 -5.78 28.24
CA LEU A 28 15.27 -5.88 26.80
C LEU A 28 15.09 -4.50 26.17
N THR A 29 16.05 -4.02 25.39
CA THR A 29 15.87 -2.78 24.62
C THR A 29 15.69 -3.09 23.14
N ARG A 30 14.63 -2.57 22.53
CA ARG A 30 14.30 -2.74 21.10
C ARG A 30 13.81 -1.43 20.48
N TYR A 31 13.99 -1.32 19.17
CA TYR A 31 13.32 -0.28 18.40
C TYR A 31 11.89 -0.72 18.09
N ALA A 32 10.96 0.23 18.17
CA ALA A 32 9.55 0.06 17.82
C ALA A 32 9.01 1.36 17.23
N PHE A 33 7.79 1.32 16.70
CA PHE A 33 7.12 2.49 16.17
C PHE A 33 5.84 2.78 16.96
N PHE A 34 5.61 4.05 17.25
CA PHE A 34 4.27 4.53 17.59
C PHE A 34 3.59 5.01 16.32
N ILE A 35 2.39 4.50 16.08
CA ILE A 35 1.54 4.89 14.96
C ILE A 35 0.39 5.72 15.53
N GLU A 36 0.10 6.85 14.90
CA GLU A 36 -1.03 7.72 15.24
C GLU A 36 -2.35 6.93 15.30
N ASP A 37 -3.16 7.16 16.33
CA ASP A 37 -4.48 6.55 16.40
C ASP A 37 -5.33 7.02 15.23
N GLY A 38 -6.19 6.14 14.71
CA GLY A 38 -7.05 6.47 13.58
C GLY A 38 -8.03 7.60 13.90
N SER A 39 -8.47 7.76 15.14
CA SER A 39 -9.40 8.83 15.53
C SER A 39 -8.69 10.18 15.61
N ASP A 40 -7.41 10.20 16.00
CA ASP A 40 -6.62 11.43 16.01
C ASP A 40 -6.16 11.82 14.61
N ALA A 41 -5.84 10.84 13.76
CA ALA A 41 -5.64 11.09 12.33
C ALA A 41 -6.91 11.68 11.69
N ALA A 42 -8.10 11.16 12.01
CA ALA A 42 -9.37 11.68 11.54
C ALA A 42 -9.54 13.17 11.90
N LYS A 43 -9.34 13.54 13.17
CA LYS A 43 -9.39 14.94 13.64
C LYS A 43 -8.38 15.83 12.91
N ARG A 44 -7.13 15.37 12.77
CA ARG A 44 -6.06 16.13 12.11
C ARG A 44 -6.35 16.38 10.63
N LEU A 45 -7.00 15.42 9.97
CA LEU A 45 -7.31 15.46 8.55
C LEU A 45 -8.64 16.15 8.25
N ASP A 46 -9.40 16.55 9.28
CA ASP A 46 -10.79 17.01 9.17
C ASP A 46 -11.69 15.98 8.44
N LEU A 47 -11.50 14.71 8.79
CA LEU A 47 -12.26 13.58 8.26
C LEU A 47 -12.94 12.80 9.39
N LYS A 48 -13.90 11.95 9.03
CA LYS A 48 -14.48 10.97 9.95
C LYS A 48 -13.88 9.60 9.66
N ARG A 49 -13.47 8.87 10.70
CA ARG A 49 -13.00 7.49 10.54
C ARG A 49 -14.17 6.60 10.13
N ASP A 50 -14.04 5.91 9.01
CA ASP A 50 -15.00 4.92 8.57
C ASP A 50 -14.57 3.53 9.01
N LYS A 51 -15.45 2.83 9.73
CA LYS A 51 -15.25 1.47 10.23
C LYS A 51 -16.32 0.51 9.70
N GLN A 52 -17.17 0.97 8.79
CA GLN A 52 -18.26 0.17 8.26
C GLN A 52 -17.71 -0.87 7.28
N ALA A 53 -18.42 -1.99 7.21
CA ALA A 53 -18.31 -2.95 6.12
C ALA A 53 -19.05 -2.40 4.88
N GLY A 54 -18.89 -3.04 3.73
CA GLY A 54 -19.53 -2.66 2.47
C GLY A 54 -18.84 -1.52 1.73
N LEU A 55 -17.56 -1.23 2.04
CA LEU A 55 -16.76 -0.35 1.21
C LEU A 55 -16.51 -1.00 -0.14
N ASP A 56 -16.66 -0.21 -1.19
CA ASP A 56 -16.34 -0.62 -2.55
C ASP A 56 -15.29 0.32 -3.12
N TYR A 57 -14.39 -0.21 -3.95
CA TYR A 57 -13.30 0.57 -4.52
C TYR A 57 -13.81 1.79 -5.28
N THR A 58 -14.98 1.74 -5.93
CA THR A 58 -15.56 2.85 -6.71
C THR A 58 -16.02 4.03 -5.87
N GLN A 59 -16.15 3.86 -4.55
CA GLN A 59 -16.62 4.91 -3.64
C GLN A 59 -15.49 5.85 -3.19
N PHE A 60 -14.23 5.47 -3.39
CA PHE A 60 -13.08 6.29 -3.01
C PHE A 60 -12.89 7.48 -3.94
N GLU A 61 -12.39 8.59 -3.40
CA GLU A 61 -11.95 9.71 -4.20
C GLU A 61 -10.82 9.24 -5.13
N LYS A 62 -11.10 9.34 -6.43
CA LYS A 62 -10.34 8.70 -7.50
C LYS A 62 -8.85 9.08 -7.48
N LYS A 63 -8.52 10.37 -7.37
CA LYS A 63 -7.11 10.82 -7.42
C LYS A 63 -6.34 10.36 -6.17
N SER A 64 -6.96 10.44 -5.01
CA SER A 64 -6.39 9.98 -3.74
C SER A 64 -6.20 8.48 -3.73
N PHE A 65 -7.18 7.72 -4.23
CA PHE A 65 -7.07 6.26 -4.30
C PHE A 65 -5.96 5.84 -5.27
N ALA A 66 -5.89 6.44 -6.47
CA ALA A 66 -4.81 6.17 -7.43
C ALA A 66 -3.42 6.46 -6.83
N LYS A 67 -3.28 7.54 -6.06
CA LYS A 67 -2.07 7.87 -5.31
C LYS A 67 -1.74 6.79 -4.27
N THR A 68 -2.73 6.30 -3.54
CA THR A 68 -2.57 5.22 -2.56
C THR A 68 -2.10 3.91 -3.23
N VAL A 69 -2.72 3.54 -4.36
CA VAL A 69 -2.34 2.36 -5.14
C VAL A 69 -0.91 2.47 -5.68
N LEU A 70 -0.56 3.62 -6.28
CA LEU A 70 0.79 3.83 -6.80
C LEU A 70 1.85 3.86 -5.69
N PHE A 71 1.50 4.35 -4.49
CA PHE A 71 2.37 4.27 -3.33
C PHE A 71 2.57 2.83 -2.85
N ALA A 72 1.51 2.02 -2.81
CA ALA A 72 1.61 0.61 -2.49
C ALA A 72 2.50 -0.14 -3.49
N PHE A 73 2.37 0.17 -4.78
CA PHE A 73 3.24 -0.37 -5.82
C PHE A 73 4.71 0.01 -5.58
N MET A 74 4.98 1.30 -5.31
CA MET A 74 6.33 1.82 -5.09
C MET A 74 7.10 1.07 -3.99
N ILE A 75 6.42 0.66 -2.92
CA ILE A 75 7.04 -0.02 -1.79
C ILE A 75 6.87 -1.55 -1.86
N GLY A 76 6.18 -2.07 -2.87
CA GLY A 76 5.83 -3.50 -2.97
C GLY A 76 4.94 -3.98 -1.83
N HIS A 77 3.97 -3.16 -1.39
CA HIS A 77 3.00 -3.53 -0.37
C HIS A 77 1.80 -4.22 -1.01
N GLY A 78 1.74 -5.55 -0.88
CA GLY A 78 0.65 -6.37 -1.44
C GLY A 78 -0.35 -6.91 -0.43
N ASP A 79 -0.14 -6.67 0.87
CA ASP A 79 -0.96 -7.23 1.95
C ASP A 79 -2.05 -6.25 2.42
N TRP A 80 -2.40 -5.25 1.62
CA TRP A 80 -3.55 -4.37 1.85
C TRP A 80 -4.68 -4.78 0.91
N ARG A 81 -5.92 -4.69 1.39
CA ARG A 81 -7.12 -4.99 0.60
C ARG A 81 -8.36 -4.41 1.26
N ILE A 82 -9.42 -4.31 0.47
CA ILE A 82 -10.79 -4.32 0.98
C ILE A 82 -11.29 -5.77 0.83
N ASP A 83 -11.69 -6.41 1.94
CA ASP A 83 -12.10 -7.82 1.93
C ASP A 83 -13.48 -8.04 1.28
N GLU A 84 -13.91 -9.30 1.18
CA GLU A 84 -15.17 -9.67 0.49
C GLU A 84 -16.44 -9.03 1.08
N ILE A 85 -16.39 -8.57 2.34
CA ILE A 85 -17.51 -7.87 2.97
C ILE A 85 -17.27 -6.36 3.05
N GLY A 86 -16.25 -5.83 2.36
CA GLY A 86 -16.00 -4.41 2.26
C GLY A 86 -15.27 -3.80 3.47
N ARG A 87 -14.44 -4.57 4.19
CA ARG A 87 -13.61 -4.05 5.30
C ARG A 87 -12.17 -3.79 4.86
N PRO A 88 -11.56 -2.67 5.30
CA PRO A 88 -10.17 -2.38 4.99
C PRO A 88 -9.21 -3.21 5.87
N TYR A 89 -8.23 -3.86 5.24
CA TYR A 89 -7.11 -4.59 5.87
C TYR A 89 -5.78 -3.90 5.54
N ASN A 90 -4.87 -3.81 6.52
CA ASN A 90 -3.64 -2.98 6.46
C ASN A 90 -3.87 -1.56 5.91
N SER A 91 -5.08 -1.07 6.15
CA SER A 91 -5.56 0.22 5.68
C SER A 91 -6.69 0.73 6.58
N LYS A 92 -6.91 2.05 6.55
CA LYS A 92 -7.97 2.73 7.28
C LYS A 92 -8.75 3.61 6.31
N ALA A 93 -10.07 3.46 6.32
CA ALA A 93 -10.97 4.30 5.56
C ALA A 93 -11.37 5.54 6.36
N TYR A 94 -11.49 6.65 5.66
CA TYR A 94 -11.96 7.93 6.18
C TYR A 94 -12.95 8.55 5.22
N ARG A 95 -13.89 9.33 5.75
CA ARG A 95 -14.97 9.94 5.00
C ARG A 95 -14.93 11.45 5.16
N GLY A 96 -14.94 12.14 4.02
CA GLY A 96 -15.03 13.60 3.95
C GLY A 96 -16.45 14.11 4.12
N VAL A 97 -16.58 15.44 4.14
CA VAL A 97 -17.88 16.12 4.30
C VAL A 97 -18.86 15.83 3.15
N ASN A 98 -18.36 15.62 1.94
CA ASN A 98 -19.18 15.28 0.76
C ASN A 98 -19.37 13.77 0.58
N ASN A 99 -19.21 12.98 1.65
CA ASN A 99 -19.34 11.52 1.64
C ASN A 99 -18.29 10.77 0.79
N GLU A 100 -17.28 11.47 0.29
CA GLU A 100 -16.12 10.93 -0.42
C GLU A 100 -15.20 10.13 0.52
N LEU A 101 -14.72 8.98 0.04
CA LEU A 101 -13.90 8.06 0.83
C LEU A 101 -12.41 8.20 0.52
N PHE A 102 -11.59 8.08 1.56
CA PHE A 102 -10.14 8.17 1.51
C PHE A 102 -9.52 6.96 2.18
N LEU A 103 -8.54 6.34 1.54
CA LEU A 103 -7.83 5.17 2.07
C LEU A 103 -6.41 5.55 2.52
N VAL A 104 -6.08 5.22 3.77
CA VAL A 104 -4.73 5.38 4.34
C VAL A 104 -4.15 4.00 4.65
N LEU A 105 -3.05 3.64 4.01
CA LEU A 105 -2.34 2.38 4.28
C LEU A 105 -1.52 2.47 5.58
N TYR A 106 -1.37 1.34 6.24
CA TYR A 106 -0.47 1.16 7.38
C TYR A 106 0.02 -0.30 7.43
N ASP A 107 0.92 -0.60 8.37
CA ASP A 107 1.48 -1.95 8.55
C ASP A 107 2.35 -2.42 7.36
N PHE A 108 3.50 -1.76 7.21
CA PHE A 108 4.42 -1.96 6.07
C PHE A 108 5.56 -2.96 6.38
N ASP A 109 5.40 -3.81 7.39
CA ASP A 109 6.40 -4.82 7.76
C ASP A 109 6.61 -5.86 6.63
N ARG A 110 5.58 -6.03 5.79
CA ARG A 110 5.48 -6.95 4.66
C ARG A 110 5.57 -6.23 3.32
N THR A 111 6.76 -5.72 3.01
CA THR A 111 7.04 -4.93 1.81
C THR A 111 8.33 -5.35 1.12
N GLU A 112 8.40 -5.17 -0.19
CA GLU A 112 9.61 -5.47 -0.96
C GLU A 112 10.80 -4.62 -0.49
N ILE A 113 10.55 -3.35 -0.18
CA ILE A 113 11.59 -2.43 0.26
C ILE A 113 12.27 -2.89 1.55
N MET A 114 11.59 -3.74 2.34
CA MET A 114 12.10 -4.39 3.55
C MET A 114 12.81 -5.73 3.28
N GLY A 115 12.88 -6.16 2.02
CA GLY A 115 13.57 -7.39 1.60
C GLY A 115 12.77 -8.68 1.80
N ASP A 116 11.44 -8.58 1.96
CA ASP A 116 10.54 -9.74 2.13
C ASP A 116 10.38 -10.59 0.84
N GLY A 117 11.14 -10.31 -0.22
CA GLY A 117 11.11 -11.07 -1.47
C GLY A 117 9.80 -10.98 -2.27
N ARG A 118 8.81 -10.21 -1.81
CA ARG A 118 7.61 -9.88 -2.57
C ARG A 118 8.00 -8.93 -3.68
N SER A 119 8.02 -9.40 -4.93
CA SER A 119 8.13 -8.52 -6.08
C SER A 119 6.97 -7.49 -6.06
N PRO A 120 7.15 -6.23 -6.49
CA PRO A 120 6.06 -5.25 -6.47
C PRO A 120 4.98 -5.67 -7.48
N PHE A 121 5.39 -6.45 -8.49
CA PHE A 121 4.54 -7.15 -9.45
C PHE A 121 3.76 -8.33 -8.86
N LEU A 122 4.17 -8.89 -7.72
CA LEU A 122 3.44 -9.97 -7.02
C LEU A 122 2.46 -9.40 -6.01
N GLY A 123 2.84 -8.33 -5.31
CA GLY A 123 1.97 -7.63 -4.37
C GLY A 123 0.77 -6.95 -5.04
N LEU A 124 0.96 -6.38 -6.24
CA LEU A 124 -0.15 -5.87 -7.04
C LEU A 124 -1.03 -6.96 -7.65
N ARG A 125 -0.52 -8.17 -7.84
CA ARG A 125 -1.36 -9.31 -8.24
C ARG A 125 -2.33 -9.72 -7.13
N ALA A 126 -2.03 -9.41 -5.87
CA ALA A 126 -2.79 -9.87 -4.71
C ALA A 126 -3.64 -8.78 -4.04
N GLY A 127 -3.20 -7.51 -4.04
CA GLY A 127 -3.89 -6.40 -3.35
C GLY A 127 -4.56 -5.38 -4.26
N VAL A 128 -4.38 -5.47 -5.58
CA VAL A 128 -5.00 -4.58 -6.56
C VAL A 128 -5.87 -5.40 -7.50
N PRO A 129 -7.19 -5.14 -7.56
CA PRO A 129 -8.04 -5.77 -8.56
C PRO A 129 -7.47 -5.63 -9.98
N GLY A 130 -7.35 -6.74 -10.71
CA GLY A 130 -7.04 -6.69 -12.15
C GLY A 130 -5.61 -6.99 -12.59
N TYR A 131 -4.80 -7.76 -11.85
CA TYR A 131 -3.57 -8.34 -12.42
C TYR A 131 -3.53 -9.86 -12.55
N THR A 132 -2.85 -10.26 -13.62
CA THR A 132 -3.04 -11.46 -14.42
C THR A 132 -2.04 -12.56 -14.03
N ARG A 133 -2.59 -13.75 -13.83
CA ARG A 133 -1.93 -15.05 -13.60
C ARG A 133 -1.44 -15.28 -12.17
N ILE A 134 -2.21 -16.08 -11.46
CA ILE A 134 -1.93 -16.63 -10.13
C ILE A 134 -1.09 -17.90 -10.34
N PRO A 135 0.20 -17.94 -9.95
CA PRO A 135 0.94 -19.18 -9.89
C PRO A 135 0.31 -20.12 -8.86
N PRO A 136 0.36 -21.45 -9.04
CA PRO A 136 -0.05 -22.38 -8.00
C PRO A 136 0.73 -22.09 -6.70
N GLY A 137 0.02 -21.87 -5.59
CA GLY A 137 0.60 -21.62 -4.27
C GLY A 137 0.37 -20.23 -3.65
N ILE A 138 -0.32 -19.31 -4.32
CA ILE A 138 -0.78 -18.06 -3.66
C ILE A 138 -2.09 -18.34 -2.92
N PRO A 139 -2.21 -18.01 -1.62
CA PRO A 139 -3.44 -18.21 -0.86
C PRO A 139 -4.65 -17.50 -1.49
N SER A 140 -5.79 -18.17 -1.57
CA SER A 140 -7.01 -17.64 -2.21
C SER A 140 -7.62 -16.43 -1.48
N GLU A 141 -7.33 -16.30 -0.19
CA GLU A 141 -7.67 -15.18 0.69
C GLU A 141 -7.20 -13.79 0.21
N TYR A 142 -6.21 -13.74 -0.69
CA TYR A 142 -5.77 -12.49 -1.28
C TYR A 142 -6.77 -11.94 -2.32
N PHE A 143 -7.64 -12.77 -2.88
CA PHE A 143 -8.51 -12.40 -4.00
C PHE A 143 -10.00 -12.28 -3.63
N GLY A 144 -10.33 -12.35 -2.33
CA GLY A 144 -11.73 -12.35 -1.87
C GLY A 144 -12.55 -13.54 -2.38
N ILE A 145 -11.88 -14.63 -2.76
CA ILE A 145 -12.49 -15.91 -3.15
C ILE A 145 -12.05 -16.97 -2.15
N SER A 146 -13.02 -17.65 -1.56
CA SER A 146 -12.75 -18.72 -0.61
C SER A 146 -12.07 -19.92 -1.32
N PRO A 147 -11.21 -20.69 -0.62
CA PRO A 147 -10.69 -21.95 -1.17
C PRO A 147 -11.82 -22.87 -1.66
N ASP A 148 -12.93 -22.91 -0.93
CA ASP A 148 -14.12 -23.70 -1.24
C ASP A 148 -14.77 -23.25 -2.57
N ASP A 149 -14.80 -21.95 -2.86
CA ASP A 149 -15.29 -21.43 -4.14
C ASP A 149 -14.35 -21.76 -5.30
N LEU A 150 -13.03 -21.75 -5.11
CA LEU A 150 -12.09 -22.18 -6.14
C LEU A 150 -12.27 -23.65 -6.50
N GLU A 151 -12.42 -24.50 -5.47
CA GLU A 151 -12.62 -25.94 -5.63
C GLU A 151 -13.98 -26.23 -6.29
N ARG A 152 -15.05 -25.55 -5.83
CA ARG A 152 -16.40 -25.67 -6.41
C ARG A 152 -16.45 -25.25 -7.88
N LEU A 153 -15.74 -24.19 -8.24
CA LEU A 153 -15.75 -23.63 -9.59
C LEU A 153 -14.71 -24.27 -10.52
N ARG A 154 -13.84 -25.17 -10.02
CA ARG A 154 -12.77 -25.83 -10.79
C ARG A 154 -11.91 -24.85 -11.59
N ILE A 155 -11.59 -23.71 -10.99
CA ILE A 155 -10.82 -22.66 -11.67
C ILE A 155 -9.34 -23.00 -11.58
N GLU A 156 -8.76 -23.47 -12.68
CA GLU A 156 -7.31 -23.76 -12.80
C GLU A 156 -6.48 -22.51 -13.15
N GLU A 157 -7.06 -21.59 -13.93
CA GLU A 157 -6.50 -20.26 -14.21
C GLU A 157 -7.61 -19.21 -14.12
N MET A 158 -7.41 -18.19 -13.29
CA MET A 158 -8.37 -17.10 -13.11
C MET A 158 -7.95 -15.85 -13.90
N LYS A 159 -8.89 -15.28 -14.65
CA LYS A 159 -8.74 -13.99 -15.34
C LYS A 159 -9.73 -12.98 -14.76
N VAL A 160 -9.28 -12.21 -13.78
CA VAL A 160 -10.06 -11.11 -13.20
C VAL A 160 -9.92 -9.88 -14.10
N LYS A 161 -11.05 -9.35 -14.59
CA LYS A 161 -11.12 -8.07 -15.31
C LYS A 161 -11.84 -7.05 -14.43
N GLU A 162 -11.15 -6.47 -13.46
CA GLU A 162 -11.67 -5.29 -12.77
C GLU A 162 -10.88 -4.07 -13.21
N LYS A 163 -11.62 -3.07 -13.70
CA LYS A 163 -11.07 -1.77 -14.09
C LYS A 163 -10.93 -0.95 -12.81
N LEU A 164 -9.72 -0.81 -12.27
CA LEU A 164 -9.47 0.30 -11.36
C LEU A 164 -9.80 1.61 -12.08
N PHE A 165 -10.31 2.57 -11.31
CA PHE A 165 -10.85 3.85 -11.74
C PHE A 165 -10.38 4.35 -13.12
N CYS A 166 -11.33 4.80 -13.93
CA CYS A 166 -11.05 5.53 -15.16
C CYS A 166 -10.29 6.84 -14.83
N LEU A 167 -8.96 6.82 -14.99
CA LEU A 167 -8.09 8.00 -15.01
C LEU A 167 -7.89 8.47 -16.44
N THR A 168 -8.00 9.78 -16.64
CA THR A 168 -7.61 10.43 -17.90
C THR A 168 -6.09 10.49 -18.03
N ASP A 169 -5.59 10.66 -19.25
CA ASP A 169 -4.16 10.80 -19.50
C ASP A 169 -3.55 12.02 -18.79
N GLU A 170 -4.33 13.08 -18.58
CA GLU A 170 -3.91 14.23 -17.77
C GLU A 170 -3.73 13.83 -16.30
N GLU A 171 -4.70 13.16 -15.70
CA GLU A 171 -4.60 12.73 -14.30
C GLU A 171 -3.47 11.73 -14.06
N ILE A 172 -3.20 10.85 -15.04
CA ILE A 172 -2.05 9.94 -14.99
C ILE A 172 -0.75 10.75 -15.03
N ARG A 173 -0.63 11.74 -15.92
CA ARG A 173 0.55 12.61 -16.00
C ARG A 173 0.75 13.42 -14.71
N GLU A 174 -0.31 14.00 -14.16
CA GLU A 174 -0.28 14.70 -12.87
C GLU A 174 0.20 13.78 -11.75
N LEU A 175 -0.33 12.55 -11.69
CA LEU A 175 0.04 11.56 -10.69
C LEU A 175 1.51 11.16 -10.79
N ILE A 176 1.99 10.86 -12.01
CA ILE A 176 3.40 10.52 -12.26
C ILE A 176 4.31 11.70 -11.89
N ALA A 177 3.97 12.91 -12.34
CA ALA A 177 4.75 14.11 -12.04
C ALA A 177 4.84 14.37 -10.54
N HIS A 178 3.73 14.20 -9.82
CA HIS A 178 3.71 14.26 -8.35
C HIS A 178 4.67 13.26 -7.73
N PHE A 179 4.72 12.03 -8.25
CA PHE A 179 5.64 11.01 -7.75
C PHE A 179 7.12 11.31 -8.03
N VAL A 180 7.44 11.65 -9.27
CA VAL A 180 8.80 12.01 -9.68
C VAL A 180 9.32 13.21 -8.88
N SER A 181 8.46 14.17 -8.53
CA SER A 181 8.86 15.36 -7.76
C SER A 181 9.52 15.07 -6.40
N PHE A 182 9.26 13.90 -5.79
CA PHE A 182 9.85 13.51 -4.52
C PHE A 182 10.97 12.47 -4.63
N LYS A 183 11.34 12.03 -5.85
CA LYS A 183 12.39 11.01 -6.10
C LYS A 183 13.64 11.23 -5.25
N GLY A 184 14.20 12.44 -5.29
CA GLY A 184 15.40 12.79 -4.51
C GLY A 184 15.20 12.66 -3.00
N LYS A 185 14.04 13.07 -2.48
CA LYS A 185 13.71 12.93 -1.05
C LYS A 185 13.53 11.47 -0.66
N ALA A 186 12.85 10.66 -1.48
CA ALA A 186 12.64 9.24 -1.21
C ALA A 186 13.96 8.45 -1.19
N LEU A 187 14.81 8.64 -2.20
CA LEU A 187 16.14 8.00 -2.23
C LEU A 187 17.01 8.47 -1.06
N GLY A 188 16.96 9.78 -0.75
CA GLY A 188 17.70 10.37 0.36
C GLY A 188 17.34 9.80 1.74
N LEU A 189 16.11 9.32 1.95
CA LEU A 189 15.71 8.67 3.20
C LEU A 189 16.53 7.39 3.46
N PHE A 190 16.81 6.60 2.44
CA PHE A 190 17.55 5.34 2.59
C PHE A 190 19.06 5.55 2.48
N ALA A 191 19.50 6.38 1.53
CA ALA A 191 20.93 6.65 1.32
C ALA A 191 21.59 7.20 2.59
N ASN A 192 20.91 8.15 3.25
CA ASN A 192 21.47 8.91 4.37
C ASN A 192 21.14 8.32 5.75
N ASP A 193 20.40 7.21 5.83
CA ASP A 193 20.07 6.61 7.13
C ASP A 193 21.31 5.95 7.77
N PRO A 194 21.70 6.37 8.99
CA PRO A 194 22.90 5.84 9.66
C PRO A 194 22.67 4.48 10.35
N ILE A 195 21.43 4.04 10.50
CA ILE A 195 21.03 2.83 11.24
C ILE A 195 20.84 1.65 10.27
N LEU A 196 20.41 1.90 9.03
CA LEU A 196 20.17 0.86 8.04
C LEU A 196 21.45 0.10 7.67
N LYS A 197 21.37 -1.24 7.74
CA LYS A 197 22.43 -2.14 7.26
C LYS A 197 22.65 -1.94 5.76
N THR A 198 23.91 -1.98 5.32
CA THR A 198 24.31 -1.79 3.92
C THR A 198 23.51 -2.65 2.93
N LYS A 199 23.31 -3.94 3.25
CA LYS A 199 22.52 -4.85 2.39
C LYS A 199 21.09 -4.35 2.17
N LEU A 200 20.40 -4.00 3.26
CA LEU A 200 19.03 -3.49 3.19
C LEU A 200 18.99 -2.13 2.48
N LYS A 201 19.92 -1.23 2.80
CA LYS A 201 20.06 0.07 2.13
C LYS A 201 20.19 -0.08 0.61
N ASN A 202 21.12 -0.93 0.15
CA ASN A 202 21.34 -1.16 -1.27
C ASN A 202 20.10 -1.77 -1.95
N HIS A 203 19.45 -2.73 -1.30
CA HIS A 203 18.20 -3.34 -1.78
C HIS A 203 17.09 -2.29 -1.92
N SER A 204 16.80 -1.52 -0.87
CA SER A 204 15.77 -0.49 -0.88
C SER A 204 16.04 0.60 -1.94
N LEU A 205 17.31 0.99 -2.11
CA LEU A 205 17.71 1.95 -3.15
C LEU A 205 17.51 1.39 -4.56
N SER A 206 17.81 0.10 -4.79
CA SER A 206 17.55 -0.56 -6.08
C SER A 206 16.06 -0.53 -6.41
N VAL A 207 15.21 -1.01 -5.49
CA VAL A 207 13.74 -1.05 -5.67
C VAL A 207 13.17 0.33 -6.00
N LEU A 208 13.57 1.37 -5.25
CA LEU A 208 13.12 2.74 -5.53
C LEU A 208 13.65 3.28 -6.86
N THR A 209 14.89 2.96 -7.22
CA THR A 209 15.47 3.40 -8.49
C THR A 209 14.75 2.78 -9.68
N ASP A 210 14.44 1.48 -9.59
CA ASP A 210 13.69 0.76 -10.62
C ASP A 210 12.28 1.34 -10.76
N PHE A 211 11.59 1.60 -9.64
CA PHE A 211 10.28 2.26 -9.64
C PHE A 211 10.31 3.63 -10.33
N PHE A 212 11.25 4.50 -9.98
CA PHE A 212 11.32 5.83 -10.58
C PHE A 212 11.73 5.79 -12.05
N THR A 213 12.59 4.84 -12.44
CA THR A 213 12.95 4.60 -13.84
C THR A 213 11.71 4.20 -14.65
N LEU A 214 10.87 3.32 -14.09
CA LEU A 214 9.59 2.94 -14.68
C LEU A 214 8.62 4.13 -14.82
N LEU A 215 8.58 5.05 -13.85
CA LEU A 215 7.74 6.25 -13.92
C LEU A 215 8.23 7.29 -14.95
N GLU A 216 9.55 7.42 -15.11
CA GLU A 216 10.16 8.34 -16.08
C GLU A 216 10.08 7.80 -17.52
N HIS A 217 10.03 6.47 -17.66
CA HIS A 217 9.88 5.78 -18.93
C HIS A 217 8.72 4.78 -18.88
N PRO A 218 7.47 5.26 -18.73
CA PRO A 218 6.31 4.39 -18.59
C PRO A 218 6.08 3.69 -19.94
N LYS A 219 6.57 2.45 -20.05
CA LYS A 219 6.15 1.51 -21.10
C LYS A 219 4.69 1.08 -20.84
N GLU A 220 4.22 0.07 -21.55
CA GLU A 220 2.96 -0.64 -21.21
C GLU A 220 2.92 -1.28 -19.80
N GLU A 221 3.98 -1.13 -19.01
CA GLU A 221 4.26 -1.82 -17.73
C GLU A 221 3.54 -1.22 -16.51
N LEU A 222 2.75 -0.16 -16.67
CA LEU A 222 1.78 0.31 -15.65
C LEU A 222 0.33 0.08 -16.12
N PRO A 223 -0.11 -1.18 -16.23
CA PRO A 223 -1.41 -1.56 -16.80
C PRO A 223 -2.61 -1.05 -15.99
N PHE A 224 -2.43 -0.73 -14.70
CA PHE A 224 -3.46 -0.07 -13.88
C PHE A 224 -3.52 1.45 -14.10
N LEU A 225 -2.51 2.05 -14.75
CA LEU A 225 -2.46 3.44 -15.20
C LEU A 225 -2.71 3.54 -16.70
N LYS A 226 -3.59 2.70 -17.25
CA LYS A 226 -4.09 2.86 -18.62
C LYS A 226 -5.43 3.59 -18.59
N SER A 227 -5.56 4.64 -19.39
CA SER A 227 -6.86 5.26 -19.68
C SER A 227 -7.77 4.20 -20.29
N THR A 228 -8.77 3.76 -19.52
CA THR A 228 -9.82 2.83 -19.98
C THR A 228 -11.19 3.51 -20.01
N CYS A 229 -11.18 4.84 -19.94
CA CYS A 229 -12.31 5.72 -20.08
C CYS A 229 -12.87 5.60 -21.50
N ALA A 230 -13.69 4.59 -21.77
CA ALA A 230 -14.50 4.59 -22.98
C ALA A 230 -15.41 5.82 -22.90
N SER A 231 -15.35 6.68 -23.93
CA SER A 231 -16.31 7.75 -24.15
C SER A 231 -17.72 7.15 -24.17
N HIS A 232 -18.48 7.43 -23.11
CA HIS A 232 -19.94 7.33 -23.14
C HIS A 232 -20.51 8.49 -23.93
#